data_AF-A0AAD7H3M2-F1
#
_entry.id   AF-A0AAD7H3M2-F1
#
_cell.length_a   1.000
_cell.length_b   1.000
_cell.length_c   1.000
_cell.angle_alpha   90.00
_cell.angle_beta   90.00
_cell.angle_gamma   90.00
#
_symmetry.space_group_name_H-M   'P 1'
#
loop_
_entity.id
_entity.type
_entity.pdbx_description
1 polymer ?
#
loop_
_entity_poly.entity_id
_entity_poly.type
_entity_poly.pdbx_seq_one_letter_code
_entity_poly.pdbx_strand_id
1 'polypeptide(L)' 'MRRFAIRSSRFADAYFHGLNGADAAWANKKYRGHRTLPPSYLEDLEVRRRFIGRT' A
#
# COMPACT_ATOMS: atom_id res chain seq x y z
N MET A 1 19.67 5.22 12.69
CA MET A 1 19.07 5.18 11.33
C MET A 1 17.84 4.25 11.15
N ARG A 2 17.24 3.66 12.20
CA ARG A 2 16.09 2.74 12.02
C ARG A 2 14.76 3.40 11.62
N ARG A 3 14.49 4.63 12.07
CA ARG A 3 13.19 5.29 11.87
C ARG A 3 12.89 5.64 10.40
N PHE A 4 13.91 6.02 9.63
CA PHE A 4 13.76 6.35 8.22
C PHE A 4 13.57 5.09 7.38
N ALA A 5 14.44 4.09 7.55
CA ALA A 5 14.34 2.82 6.84
C ALA A 5 12.96 2.17 7.00
N ILE A 6 12.41 2.15 8.22
CA ILE A 6 11.07 1.59 8.48
C ILE A 6 9.97 2.35 7.72
N ARG A 7 10.07 3.68 7.59
CA ARG A 7 9.09 4.46 6.83
C ARG A 7 9.21 4.20 5.33
N SER A 8 10.43 4.16 4.82
CA SER A 8 10.70 3.85 3.41
C SER A 8 10.18 2.46 3.03
N SER A 9 10.37 1.46 3.89
CA SER A 9 9.87 0.09 3.66
C SER A 9 8.35 0.02 3.50
N ARG A 10 7.58 0.86 4.20
CA ARG A 10 6.11 0.87 4.07
C ARG A 10 5.64 1.45 2.74
N PHE A 11 6.38 2.41 2.19
CA PHE A 11 6.12 2.91 0.84
C PHE A 11 6.56 1.89 -0.21
N ALA A 12 7.70 1.22 0.01
CA ALA A 12 8.15 0.14 -0.88
C ALA A 12 7.14 -1.01 -0.96
N ASP A 13 6.56 -1.43 0.17
CA ASP A 13 5.48 -2.43 0.24
C ASP A 13 4.24 -2.00 -0.59
N ALA A 14 3.80 -0.75 -0.41
CA ALA A 14 2.69 -0.21 -1.19
C ALA A 14 2.97 -0.18 -2.70
N TYR A 15 4.18 0.20 -3.11
CA TYR A 15 4.57 0.17 -4.52
C TYR A 15 4.74 -1.23 -5.07
N PHE A 16 5.25 -2.18 -4.29
CA PHE A 16 5.33 -3.58 -4.67
C PHE A 16 3.93 -4.15 -4.96
N HIS A 17 2.97 -3.75 -4.13
CA HIS A 17 1.57 -4.04 -4.36
C HIS A 17 0.93 -3.16 -5.43
N GLY A 18 1.66 -2.33 -6.17
CA GLY A 18 1.23 -1.54 -7.34
C GLY A 18 0.36 -0.32 -7.04
N LEU A 19 0.36 0.20 -5.81
CA LEU A 19 -0.40 1.39 -5.47
C LEU A 19 0.19 2.64 -6.12
N ASN A 20 -0.68 3.57 -6.51
CA ASN A 20 -0.26 4.90 -6.94
C ASN A 20 0.24 5.73 -5.73
N GLY A 21 1.04 6.76 -5.96
CA GLY A 21 1.65 7.57 -4.90
C GLY A 21 0.64 8.19 -3.93
N ALA A 22 -0.52 8.62 -4.43
CA ALA A 22 -1.62 9.14 -3.61
C ALA A 22 -2.23 8.07 -2.70
N ASP A 23 -2.50 6.88 -3.25
CA ASP A 23 -3.07 5.78 -2.49
C ASP A 23 -2.07 5.19 -1.49
N ALA A 24 -0.79 5.10 -1.87
CA ALA A 24 0.29 4.68 -0.99
C ALA A 24 0.43 5.62 0.21
N ALA A 25 0.33 6.94 -0.01
CA ALA A 25 0.36 7.93 1.07
C ALA A 25 -0.86 7.80 2.00
N TRP A 26 -2.05 7.58 1.44
CA TRP A 26 -3.27 7.39 2.21
C TRP A 26 -3.22 6.08 3.03
N ALA A 27 -2.79 4.98 2.43
CA ALA A 27 -2.68 3.69 3.09
C ALA A 27 -1.66 3.74 4.24
N ASN A 28 -0.52 4.42 4.03
CA ASN A 28 0.47 4.68 5.08
C ASN A 28 -0.06 5.54 6.23
N LYS A 29 -0.96 6.50 5.93
CA LYS A 29 -1.62 7.34 6.93
C LYS A 29 -2.67 6.56 7.71
N LYS A 30 -3.46 5.72 7.05
CA LYS A 30 -4.52 4.91 7.65
C LYS A 30 -3.97 3.77 8.49
N TYR A 31 -2.94 3.08 8.02
CA TYR A 31 -2.33 1.92 8.69
C TYR A 31 -1.00 2.26 9.36
N ARG A 32 -0.91 3.44 9.99
CA ARG A 32 0.33 4.00 10.57
C ARG A 32 1.01 3.09 11.62
N GLY A 33 0.28 2.13 12.19
CA GLY A 33 0.77 1.11 13.12
C GLY A 33 1.30 -0.17 12.45
N HIS A 34 0.82 -0.51 11.26
CA HIS A 34 1.29 -1.68 10.52
C HIS A 34 2.54 -1.34 9.70
N ARG A 35 3.43 -2.33 9.57
CA ARG A 35 4.63 -2.21 8.71
C ARG A 35 4.35 -2.65 7.27
N THR A 36 3.29 -3.40 7.09
CA THR A 36 2.79 -3.91 5.82
C THR A 36 1.32 -3.54 5.69
N LEU A 37 0.83 -3.51 4.45
CA LEU A 37 -0.59 -3.35 4.21
C LEU A 37 -1.36 -4.57 4.75
N PRO A 38 -2.50 -4.36 5.43
CA PRO A 38 -3.29 -5.48 5.89
C PRO A 38 -3.85 -6.27 4.69
N PRO A 39 -3.95 -7.61 4.81
CA PRO A 39 -4.39 -8.47 3.71
C PRO A 39 -5.75 -8.08 3.12
N SER A 40 -6.69 -7.64 3.97
CA SER A 40 -8.02 -7.20 3.54
C SER A 40 -8.00 -5.99 2.61
N TYR A 41 -7.02 -5.10 2.76
CA TYR A 41 -6.86 -3.95 1.87
C TYR A 41 -6.22 -4.33 0.54
N LEU A 42 -5.31 -5.32 0.57
CA LEU A 42 -4.70 -5.87 -0.64
C LEU A 42 -5.73 -6.61 -1.49
N GLU A 43 -6.63 -7.35 -0.86
CA GLU A 43 -7.74 -8.03 -1.52
C GLU A 43 -8.69 -7.03 -2.18
N ASP A 44 -9.08 -5.96 -1.49
CA ASP A 44 -9.91 -4.88 -2.07
C ASP A 44 -9.21 -4.19 -3.24
N LEU A 45 -7.89 -3.96 -3.16
CA LEU A 45 -7.07 -3.46 -4.26
C LEU A 45 -7.04 -4.41 -5.46
N GLU A 46 -6.86 -5.70 -5.23
CA GLU A 46 -6.81 -6.71 -6.27
C GLU A 46 -8.16 -6.86 -6.97
N VAL A 47 -9.25 -6.85 -6.19
CA VAL A 47 -10.63 -6.81 -6.69
C VAL A 47 -10.84 -5.56 -7.53
N ARG A 48 -10.47 -4.38 -7.02
CA ARG A 48 -10.59 -3.10 -7.72
C ARG A 48 -9.76 -3.06 -9.01
N ARG A 49 -8.57 -3.66 -9.02
CA ARG A 49 -7.75 -3.84 -10.24
C ARG A 49 -8.41 -4.75 -11.25
N ARG A 50 -8.98 -5.86 -10.81
CA ARG A 50 -9.69 -6.81 -11.68
C ARG A 50 -10.91 -6.17 -12.33
N PHE A 51 -11.52 -5.20 -11.68
CA PHE A 51 -12.60 -4.39 -12.24
C PHE A 51 -12.13 -3.30 -13.21
N ILE A 52 -10.96 -2.69 -12.97
CA ILE A 52 -10.40 -1.64 -13.83
C ILE A 52 -9.65 -2.23 -15.06
N GLY A 53 -9.26 -3.51 -15.02
CA GLY A 53 -8.56 -4.23 -16.09
C GLY A 53 -9.40 -4.67 -17.30
N ARG A 54 -10.44 -3.93 -17.69
CA ARG A 54 -11.19 -4.12 -18.95
C ARG A 54 -11.50 -2.78 -19.63
N THR A 55 -10.46 -2.01 -19.92
CA THR A 55 -10.43 -0.95 -20.95
C THR A 55 -9.03 -0.83 -21.48
#